data_AF-A0A941DBV3-F1
#
_entry.id   AF-A0A941DBV3-F1
#
_cell.length_a   1.000
_cell.length_b   1.000
_cell.length_c   1.000
_cell.angle_alpha   90.00
_cell.angle_beta   90.00
_cell.angle_gamma   90.00
#
_symmetry.space_group_name_H-M   'P 1'
#
loop_
_entity.id
_entity.type
_entity.pdbx_description
1 polymer ?
#
loop_
_entity_poly.entity_id
_entity_poly.type
_entity_poly.pdbx_seq_one_letter_code
_entity_poly.pdbx_strand_id
1 'polypeptide(L)' 'MTAHDEVRVHGPATAEEVAAVVAVLAAAGGAGDEAPEPRGSRWAAHDVRLHRGLRHGPDGWRSTYRR' A
#
# COMPACT_ATOMS: atom_id res chain seq x y z
N MET A 1 -18.09 -1.90 -15.57
CA MET A 1 -17.81 -0.63 -14.86
C MET A 1 -17.80 -0.96 -13.36
N THR A 2 -16.65 -1.39 -12.83
CA THR A 2 -16.52 -1.79 -11.42
C THR A 2 -16.36 -0.53 -10.59
N ALA A 3 -17.32 -0.25 -9.70
CA ALA A 3 -17.21 0.84 -8.75
C ALA A 3 -16.01 0.55 -7.83
N HIS A 4 -15.01 1.43 -7.87
CA HIS A 4 -13.96 1.44 -6.86
C HIS A 4 -14.55 2.08 -5.60
N ASP A 5 -14.33 1.45 -4.45
CA ASP A 5 -14.77 1.99 -3.17
C ASP A 5 -14.07 3.34 -2.94
N GLU A 6 -14.87 4.40 -2.77
CA GLU A 6 -14.36 5.76 -2.58
C GLU A 6 -13.90 5.88 -1.13
N VAL A 7 -12.58 5.88 -0.93
CA VAL A 7 -12.01 6.10 0.41
C VAL A 7 -12.19 7.57 0.79
N ARG A 8 -13.12 7.84 1.72
CA ARG A 8 -13.31 9.16 2.32
C ARG A 8 -12.45 9.32 3.57
N VAL A 9 -11.64 10.38 3.57
CA VAL A 9 -10.80 10.76 4.71
C VAL A 9 -11.49 11.89 5.47
N HIS A 10 -11.86 11.63 6.72
CA HIS A 10 -12.53 12.59 7.59
C HIS A 10 -11.54 13.17 8.59
N GLY A 11 -10.95 14.33 8.26
CA GLY A 11 -10.15 15.14 9.21
C GLY A 11 -9.01 14.40 9.92
N PRO A 12 -8.39 15.03 10.94
CA PRO A 12 -7.45 14.35 11.81
C PRO A 12 -8.20 13.47 12.81
N ALA A 13 -7.74 12.22 12.99
CA ALA A 13 -8.25 11.35 14.04
C ALA A 13 -7.81 11.83 15.42
N THR A 14 -8.69 11.71 16.41
CA THR A 14 -8.34 11.92 17.82
C THR A 14 -7.46 10.79 18.34
N ALA A 15 -6.77 11.01 19.46
CA ALA A 15 -5.91 9.99 20.07
C ALA A 15 -6.72 8.76 20.49
N GLU A 16 -7.96 8.98 20.96
CA GLU A 16 -8.91 7.96 21.37
C GLU A 16 -9.37 7.09 20.19
N GLU A 17 -9.69 7.72 19.06
CA GLU A 17 -10.07 7.00 17.83
C GLU A 17 -8.91 6.17 17.28
N VAL A 18 -7.69 6.71 17.31
CA VAL A 18 -6.48 5.95 16.94
C VAL A 18 -6.30 4.75 17.88
N ALA A 19 -6.44 4.94 19.19
CA ALA A 19 -6.32 3.86 20.17
C ALA A 19 -7.38 2.76 19.95
N ALA A 20 -8.62 3.12 19.60
CA ALA A 20 -9.68 2.17 19.29
C ALA A 20 -9.34 1.32 18.06
N VAL A 21 -8.86 1.94 16.98
CA VAL A 21 -8.44 1.20 15.76
C VAL A 21 -7.28 0.27 16.07
N VAL A 22 -6.27 0.73 16.82
CA VAL A 22 -5.12 -0.08 17.21
C VAL A 22 -5.54 -1.27 18.09
N ALA A 23 -6.45 -1.07 19.05
CA ALA A 23 -6.97 -2.14 19.89
C ALA A 23 -7.67 -3.24 19.07
N VAL A 24 -8.48 -2.84 18.08
CA VAL A 24 -9.13 -3.79 17.15
C VAL A 24 -8.11 -4.55 16.33
N LEU A 25 -7.10 -3.88 15.77
CA LEU A 25 -6.05 -4.54 14.98
C LEU A 25 -5.19 -5.48 15.83
N ALA A 26 -4.86 -5.09 17.06
CA ALA A 26 -4.12 -5.93 17.99
C ALA A 26 -4.92 -7.17 18.41
N ALA A 27 -6.23 -7.02 18.63
CA ALA A 27 -7.12 -8.13 18.92
C ALA A 27 -7.33 -9.05 17.71
N ALA A 28 -7.44 -8.49 16.50
CA ALA A 28 -7.58 -9.25 15.26
C ALA A 28 -6.27 -9.97 14.85
N GLY A 29 -5.13 -9.40 15.24
CA GLY A 29 -3.78 -9.85 14.89
C GLY A 29 -3.23 -11.00 15.72
N GLY A 30 -4.05 -11.66 16.54
CA GLY A 30 -3.80 -12.96 17.19
C GLY A 30 -2.42 -13.17 17.81
N ALA A 31 -2.35 -13.24 19.14
CA ALA A 31 -1.17 -13.73 19.86
C ALA A 31 -0.70 -15.09 19.31
N GLY A 32 0.33 -15.05 18.46
CA GLY A 32 0.95 -16.21 17.83
C GLY A 32 2.45 -15.97 17.84
N ASP A 33 3.12 -16.67 18.75
CA ASP A 33 4.54 -16.53 19.10
C ASP A 33 5.48 -17.16 18.04
N GLU A 34 5.17 -16.99 16.76
CA GLU A 34 6.06 -17.40 15.66
C GLU A 34 6.03 -16.31 14.60
N ALA A 35 7.10 -15.52 14.52
CA ALA A 35 7.25 -14.54 13.46
C ALA A 35 7.30 -15.28 12.11
N PRO A 36 6.38 -15.02 11.18
CA PRO A 36 6.48 -15.61 9.85
C PRO A 36 7.80 -15.17 9.22
N GLU A 37 8.53 -16.09 8.57
CA GLU A 37 9.74 -15.73 7.83
C GLU A 37 9.46 -14.51 6.95
N PRO A 38 10.32 -13.47 6.97
CA PRO A 38 10.07 -12.26 6.21
C PRO A 38 10.04 -12.62 4.73
N ARG A 39 8.82 -12.72 4.18
CA ARG A 39 8.61 -12.86 2.74
C ARG A 39 9.16 -11.59 2.12
N GLY A 40 10.29 -11.72 1.40
CA GLY A 40 10.94 -10.60 0.74
C GLY A 40 9.91 -9.77 -0.02
N SER A 41 9.79 -8.50 0.35
CA SER A 41 8.77 -7.63 -0.26
C SER A 41 9.00 -7.56 -1.76
N ARG A 42 7.95 -7.71 -2.56
CA ARG A 42 8.01 -7.46 -4.01
C ARG A 42 8.48 -6.05 -4.34
N TRP A 43 8.30 -5.09 -3.41
CA TRP A 43 8.82 -3.74 -3.51
C TRP A 43 10.33 -3.63 -3.30
N ALA A 44 10.92 -4.58 -2.59
CA ALA A 44 12.37 -4.68 -2.39
C ALA A 44 13.07 -5.43 -3.55
N ALA A 45 12.30 -5.98 -4.49
CA ALA A 45 12.84 -6.73 -5.61
C ALA A 45 13.51 -5.80 -6.63
N HIS A 46 14.76 -6.10 -7.00
CA HIS A 46 15.58 -5.25 -7.87
C HIS A 46 15.02 -5.16 -9.31
N ASP A 47 14.34 -6.20 -9.76
CA ASP A 47 13.64 -6.26 -11.06
C ASP A 47 12.40 -5.36 -11.11
N VAL A 48 11.88 -4.95 -9.95
CA VAL A 48 10.76 -4.00 -9.81
C VAL A 48 11.25 -2.54 -9.71
N ARG A 49 12.57 -2.26 -9.77
CA ARG A 49 13.06 -0.88 -9.86
C ARG A 49 12.50 -0.19 -11.11
N LEU A 50 11.59 0.75 -10.88
CA LEU A 50 10.73 1.40 -11.87
C LEU A 50 11.42 2.31 -12.87
N HIS A 51 12.75 2.36 -12.91
CA HIS A 51 13.45 3.22 -13.88
C HIS A 51 14.06 2.43 -15.02
N ARG A 52 13.20 1.73 -15.77
CA ARG A 52 13.50 1.44 -17.17
C ARG A 52 13.20 2.73 -17.92
N GLY A 53 14.24 3.40 -18.42
CA GLY A 53 14.20 4.78 -18.92
C GLY A 53 12.90 5.12 -19.65
N LEU A 54 12.13 6.03 -19.06
CA LEU A 54 10.90 6.55 -19.65
C LEU A 54 11.29 7.35 -20.90
N ARG A 55 10.59 7.12 -22.02
CA ARG A 55 10.84 7.86 -23.26
C ARG A 55 10.52 9.34 -23.00
N HIS A 56 11.52 10.21 -23.11
CA HIS A 56 11.33 11.64 -22.89
C HIS A 56 10.35 12.21 -23.94
N GLY A 57 9.35 12.97 -23.49
CA GLY A 57 8.36 13.63 -24.33
C GLY A 57 7.00 13.79 -23.63
N PRO A 58 6.10 14.65 -24.15
CA PRO A 58 4.81 14.98 -23.54
C PRO A 58 3.90 13.77 -23.25
N ASP A 59 4.09 12.68 -24.00
CA ASP A 59 3.31 11.45 -23.89
C ASP A 59 4.08 10.28 -23.25
N GLY A 60 5.30 10.52 -22.74
CA GLY A 60 6.14 9.46 -22.15
C GLY A 60 5.43 8.73 -21.01
N TRP A 61 4.69 9.45 -20.18
CA TRP A 61 3.91 8.90 -19.07
C TRP A 61 2.68 8.09 -19.52
N ARG A 62 2.14 8.34 -20.73
CA ARG A 62 1.02 7.56 -21.29
C ARG A 62 1.45 6.15 -21.72
N SER A 63 2.73 6.00 -22.07
CA SER A 63 3.30 4.70 -22.43
C SER A 63 3.49 3.76 -21.23
N THR A 64 3.56 4.32 -20.02
CA THR A 64 3.77 3.59 -18.77
C THR A 64 2.55 2.76 -18.34
N TYR A 65 1.35 3.17 -18.75
CA TYR A 65 0.08 2.54 -18.35
C TYR A 65 -0.59 1.72 -19.46
N ARG A 66 -0.01 1.68 -20.68
CA ARG A 66 -0.46 0.78 -21.75
C ARG A 66 0.36 -0.51 -21.72
N ARG A 67 -0.01 -1.43 -20.84
CA ARG A 67 0.46 -2.82 -20.89
C ARG A 67 -0.67 -3.76 -20.54
#